data_AF-A0A8G1J645-F1
#
_entry.id   AF-A0A8G1J645-F1
#
_cell.length_a   1.000
_cell.length_b   1.000
_cell.length_c   1.000
_cell.angle_alpha   90.00
_cell.angle_beta   90.00
_cell.angle_gamma   90.00
#
_symmetry.space_group_name_H-M   'P 1'
#
loop_
_entity.id
_entity.type
_entity.pdbx_description
1 polymer ?
#
loop_
_entity_poly.entity_id
_entity_poly.type
_entity_poly.pdbx_seq_one_letter_code
_entity_poly.pdbx_strand_id
1 'polypeptide(L)'
;MQAHRRRRRLALTGLAVAALGAGTLTIGSADQAFAEAGCDVDYQVVSDWGSGFQASITITADEPIDGWRIDWTFPSGTTVNSAWNVDWTQSGSDFSGADVGWNASIGSGQSREVFGFTAGGSSAAPSRIAVNGDVCTGQTDPDPTGPDPTDPGPTNPEWGSGLPPADAELSMAYELIQQSNPKGYEPRSGECSNEIHARYWAYGPDGKVYPTWHPTRHSSGCSFGHEHGDDPRTSPLFDESGFPPFGYVSEVQADSLPEHSHRHEDHVGHKVLVANTDVIQGDDGTAFLPPQGNVLADCDILLKIHQGTHSPDAFKNNVHELISNIKCNANGRTVQAKFALMMPFGEAGGFSPSECPGFGGPRIEVGTPVPADSPSEYVTPGRLIAESGCIDAIRRGDTHYDPLYPTPQPFNVSDMDDFWFGNSRVNGAGVNFSISPLFYVVDSQRYYDPSLPNSMGRVLDLCYEPDLLGGPNCEEALQAGGGQRLAWDDPRSPFKGTLREYRPGGFSLQVSGSTTVYTDAYGGNASTTPFEGSIAQYFSGSTPSGGSSWYMRGATKDWDDGTVHSPN
;
A
#
# COMPACT_ATOMS: atom_id res chain seq x y z
N MET A 1 63.90 -18.66 -5.79
CA MET A 1 64.93 -17.74 -6.33
C MET A 1 64.22 -16.82 -7.31
N GLN A 2 64.19 -15.50 -7.26
CA GLN A 2 64.82 -14.48 -6.41
C GLN A 2 63.90 -13.25 -6.43
N ALA A 3 63.76 -12.60 -5.27
CA ALA A 3 63.19 -11.28 -5.10
C ALA A 3 64.20 -10.18 -5.47
N HIS A 4 63.73 -8.97 -5.82
CA HIS A 4 64.28 -7.66 -5.43
C HIS A 4 63.30 -6.55 -5.89
N ARG A 5 62.63 -5.78 -5.00
CA ARG A 5 63.06 -4.50 -4.33
C ARG A 5 63.60 -3.46 -5.33
N ARG A 6 63.30 -2.14 -5.33
CA ARG A 6 62.74 -1.18 -4.34
C ARG A 6 62.57 0.21 -5.02
N ARG A 7 61.49 0.93 -4.64
CA ARG A 7 61.32 2.37 -4.25
C ARG A 7 62.26 3.49 -4.79
N ARG A 8 61.65 4.64 -5.18
CA ARG A 8 61.70 6.00 -4.52
C ARG A 8 61.03 7.05 -5.46
N ARG A 9 59.93 7.72 -5.06
CA ARG A 9 59.80 9.03 -4.35
C ARG A 9 60.40 10.25 -5.08
N LEU A 10 59.54 11.20 -5.43
CA LEU A 10 59.81 12.64 -5.39
C LEU A 10 58.58 13.38 -4.84
N ALA A 11 58.85 14.24 -3.86
CA ALA A 11 57.92 15.18 -3.24
C ALA A 11 58.26 16.59 -3.75
N LEU A 12 57.29 17.50 -3.80
CA LEU A 12 57.52 18.94 -3.84
C LEU A 12 56.41 19.67 -3.07
N THR A 13 56.88 20.62 -2.27
CA THR A 13 56.26 21.37 -1.17
C THR A 13 55.90 22.80 -1.58
N GLY A 14 54.94 23.40 -0.85
CA GLY A 14 54.80 24.86 -0.65
C GLY A 14 53.33 25.27 -0.46
N LEU A 15 52.91 26.15 0.44
CA LEU A 15 53.54 26.91 1.53
C LEU A 15 52.37 27.53 2.34
N ALA A 16 52.52 27.63 3.66
CA ALA A 16 51.51 28.17 4.58
C ALA A 16 51.55 29.70 4.71
N VAL A 17 50.42 30.34 5.01
CA VAL A 17 50.34 31.60 5.77
C VAL A 17 49.17 31.51 6.75
N ALA A 18 49.47 31.81 8.02
CA ALA A 18 48.54 31.90 9.14
C ALA A 18 48.36 33.36 9.56
N ALA A 19 47.18 33.73 10.07
CA ALA A 19 47.02 34.77 11.11
C ALA A 19 45.65 34.64 11.81
N LEU A 20 45.68 34.82 13.13
CA LEU A 20 44.65 34.55 14.13
C LEU A 20 43.54 35.62 14.25
N GLY A 21 42.39 35.21 14.79
CA GLY A 21 41.41 36.10 15.43
C GLY A 21 40.42 35.30 16.29
N ALA A 22 40.50 35.48 17.61
CA ALA A 22 39.71 34.79 18.62
C ALA A 22 38.29 35.37 18.77
N GLY A 23 37.35 34.53 19.22
CA GLY A 23 36.16 34.97 19.96
C GLY A 23 34.83 34.41 19.48
N THR A 24 34.38 33.31 20.09
CA THR A 24 33.10 33.17 20.83
C THR A 24 32.80 31.68 21.04
N LEU A 25 32.77 31.25 22.30
CA LEU A 25 32.09 30.01 22.70
C LEU A 25 30.59 30.31 22.70
N THR A 26 29.86 29.82 21.70
CA THR A 26 28.41 29.62 21.81
C THR A 26 28.15 28.15 22.02
N ILE A 27 27.58 27.82 23.17
CA ILE A 27 26.99 26.51 23.47
C ILE A 27 25.80 26.38 22.52
N GLY A 28 25.95 25.60 21.45
CA GLY A 28 24.84 25.14 20.63
C GLY A 28 24.26 23.91 21.31
N SER A 29 23.07 24.06 21.87
CA SER A 29 22.25 23.01 22.44
C SER A 29 22.18 21.81 21.50
N ALA A 30 22.27 20.60 22.05
CA ALA A 30 21.80 19.42 21.34
C ALA A 30 20.34 19.68 20.94
N ASP A 31 20.05 19.68 19.63
CA ASP A 31 18.69 19.52 19.15
C ASP A 31 18.25 18.12 19.55
N GLN A 32 17.66 18.01 20.74
CA GLN A 32 16.88 16.86 21.12
C GLN A 32 15.74 16.75 20.12
N ALA A 33 15.64 15.59 19.48
CA ALA A 33 14.43 15.21 18.78
C ALA A 33 13.25 15.41 19.73
N PHE A 34 12.31 16.28 19.37
CA PHE A 34 11.02 16.33 20.04
C PHE A 34 10.32 15.02 19.71
N ALA A 35 10.37 14.08 20.66
CA ALA A 35 9.39 13.03 20.75
C ALA A 35 8.01 13.70 20.94
N GLU A 36 7.01 13.18 20.24
CA GLU A 36 5.60 13.56 20.39
C GLU A 36 5.24 13.49 21.89
N ALA A 37 4.85 14.63 22.47
CA ALA A 37 4.60 14.75 23.91
C ALA A 37 3.27 14.04 24.25
N GLY A 38 3.36 12.85 24.84
CA GLY A 38 2.20 12.12 25.34
C GLY A 38 1.82 12.57 26.75
N CYS A 39 0.59 12.26 27.13
CA CYS A 39 0.18 12.11 28.51
C CYS A 39 -0.41 10.70 28.64
N ASP A 40 -0.55 10.19 29.85
CA ASP A 40 -1.27 8.95 30.13
C ASP A 40 -2.42 9.26 31.10
N VAL A 41 -3.59 8.67 30.86
CA VAL A 41 -4.76 8.84 31.71
C VAL A 41 -5.30 7.49 32.14
N ASP A 42 -5.25 7.26 33.44
CA ASP A 42 -5.89 6.12 34.09
C ASP A 42 -7.29 6.51 34.57
N TYR A 43 -8.31 6.05 33.85
CA TYR A 43 -9.70 6.00 34.27
C TYR A 43 -9.95 4.71 35.05
N GLN A 44 -10.10 4.82 36.36
CA GLN A 44 -10.28 3.68 37.23
C GLN A 44 -11.71 3.64 37.79
N VAL A 45 -12.47 2.60 37.47
CA VAL A 45 -13.76 2.33 38.11
C VAL A 45 -13.51 1.81 39.54
N VAL A 46 -13.83 2.64 40.52
CA VAL A 46 -13.62 2.37 41.96
C VAL A 46 -14.74 1.48 42.51
N SER A 47 -15.97 1.67 42.07
CA SER A 47 -17.11 0.82 42.41
C SER A 47 -18.21 0.90 41.36
N ASP A 48 -18.91 -0.20 41.10
CA ASP A 48 -20.02 -0.29 40.16
C ASP A 48 -21.17 -1.07 40.82
N TRP A 49 -22.37 -0.50 40.84
CA TRP A 49 -23.58 -1.09 41.41
C TRP A 49 -24.68 -1.34 40.37
N GLY A 50 -24.30 -1.42 39.09
CA GLY A 50 -25.15 -1.80 37.96
C GLY A 50 -26.01 -0.67 37.40
N SER A 51 -26.66 0.12 38.26
CA SER A 51 -27.41 1.32 37.83
C SER A 51 -26.57 2.60 37.85
N GLY A 52 -25.31 2.49 38.29
CA GLY A 52 -24.35 3.58 38.36
C GLY A 52 -23.02 3.11 38.93
N PHE A 53 -22.02 3.98 38.86
CA PHE A 53 -20.65 3.67 39.26
C PHE A 53 -19.93 4.92 39.78
N GLN A 54 -18.79 4.69 40.42
CA GLN A 54 -17.82 5.70 40.84
C GLN A 54 -16.50 5.46 40.12
N ALA A 55 -15.90 6.51 39.56
CA ALA A 55 -14.58 6.42 38.94
C ALA A 55 -13.63 7.53 39.44
N SER A 56 -12.33 7.25 39.41
CA SER A 56 -11.23 8.19 39.68
C SER A 56 -10.36 8.33 38.44
N ILE A 57 -9.86 9.53 38.19
CA ILE A 57 -9.02 9.87 37.04
C ILE A 57 -7.63 10.26 37.53
N THR A 58 -6.60 9.59 37.00
CA THR A 58 -5.19 9.93 37.23
C THR A 58 -4.53 10.33 35.93
N ILE A 59 -3.80 11.45 35.92
CA ILE A 59 -3.00 11.89 34.78
C ILE A 59 -1.53 11.65 35.10
N THR A 60 -0.81 10.95 34.22
CA THR A 60 0.65 10.89 34.17
C THR A 60 1.14 11.84 33.08
N ALA A 61 2.00 12.78 33.44
CA ALA A 61 2.45 13.83 32.52
C ALA A 61 3.87 13.54 32.02
N ASP A 62 4.11 13.46 30.71
CA ASP A 62 5.48 13.30 30.18
C ASP A 62 6.27 14.61 30.28
N GLU A 63 5.59 15.75 30.14
CA GLU A 63 6.11 17.10 30.39
C GLU A 63 5.33 17.78 31.53
N PRO A 64 5.87 18.82 32.21
CA PRO A 64 5.15 19.47 33.31
C PRO A 64 3.84 20.11 32.83
N ILE A 65 2.73 19.77 33.46
CA ILE A 65 1.42 20.38 33.23
C ILE A 65 1.16 21.43 34.32
N ASP A 66 0.83 22.65 33.90
CA ASP A 66 0.40 23.75 34.77
C ASP A 66 -1.00 24.21 34.35
N GLY A 67 -2.01 23.56 34.92
CA GLY A 67 -3.41 23.67 34.52
C GLY A 67 -3.78 22.58 33.53
N TRP A 68 -4.75 21.75 33.91
CA TRP A 68 -5.25 20.67 33.05
C TRP A 68 -6.71 20.89 32.73
N ARG A 69 -7.04 20.65 31.46
CA ARG A 69 -8.39 20.46 30.97
C ARG A 69 -8.46 19.06 30.38
N ILE A 70 -9.48 18.31 30.74
CA ILE A 70 -9.70 16.97 30.24
C ILE A 70 -11.03 16.94 29.48
N ASP A 71 -11.03 16.34 28.30
CA ASP A 71 -12.20 16.24 27.45
C ASP A 71 -12.33 14.79 26.95
N TRP A 72 -13.54 14.24 27.02
CA TRP A 72 -13.87 12.93 26.48
C TRP A 72 -15.35 12.83 26.12
N THR A 73 -15.72 11.80 25.36
CA THR A 73 -17.11 11.47 25.06
C THR A 73 -17.44 10.14 25.75
N PHE A 74 -18.42 10.15 26.66
CA PHE A 74 -18.89 8.93 27.30
C PHE A 74 -19.64 8.03 26.32
N PRO A 75 -19.70 6.71 26.56
CA PRO A 75 -20.67 5.84 25.91
C PRO A 75 -22.10 6.40 26.05
N SER A 76 -22.91 6.21 25.00
CA SER A 76 -24.28 6.73 24.98
C SER A 76 -25.08 6.21 26.18
N GLY A 77 -25.79 7.11 26.88
CA GLY A 77 -26.58 6.77 28.05
C GLY A 77 -25.85 6.93 29.40
N THR A 78 -24.56 7.27 29.40
CA THR A 78 -23.84 7.62 30.63
C THR A 78 -24.05 9.08 31.00
N THR A 79 -24.44 9.35 32.24
CA THR A 79 -24.72 10.69 32.77
C THR A 79 -24.01 10.87 34.11
N VAL A 80 -23.15 11.89 34.23
CA VAL A 80 -22.47 12.24 35.47
C VAL A 80 -23.48 12.84 36.45
N ASN A 81 -23.59 12.24 37.63
CA ASN A 81 -24.49 12.67 38.71
C ASN A 81 -23.81 13.71 39.63
N SER A 82 -22.53 13.49 39.92
CA SER A 82 -21.71 14.39 40.76
C SER A 82 -20.23 14.16 40.49
N ALA A 83 -19.41 15.21 40.50
CA ALA A 83 -17.95 15.10 40.50
C ALA A 83 -17.33 16.01 41.57
N TRP A 84 -16.11 15.70 42.02
CA TRP A 84 -15.35 16.49 42.99
C TRP A 84 -13.94 16.74 42.48
N ASN A 85 -13.30 17.82 42.91
CA ASN A 85 -11.96 18.26 42.47
C ASN A 85 -11.87 18.61 40.98
N VAL A 86 -12.99 18.84 40.31
CA VAL A 86 -13.04 19.24 38.88
C VAL A 86 -14.14 20.27 38.69
N ASP A 87 -13.87 21.29 37.88
CA ASP A 87 -14.90 22.15 37.29
C ASP A 87 -15.35 21.50 35.98
N TRP A 88 -16.60 21.04 35.91
CA TRP A 88 -17.03 20.16 34.83
C TRP A 88 -18.36 20.57 34.21
N THR A 89 -18.52 20.20 32.94
CA THR A 89 -19.77 20.29 32.19
C THR A 89 -19.97 19.00 31.41
N GLN A 90 -21.23 18.62 31.23
CA GLN A 90 -21.60 17.54 30.31
C GLN A 90 -22.74 18.01 29.40
N SER A 91 -22.59 17.80 28.09
CA SER A 91 -23.63 18.05 27.09
C SER A 91 -23.84 16.78 26.26
N GLY A 92 -24.98 16.10 26.46
CA GLY A 92 -25.16 14.76 25.89
C GLY A 92 -24.12 13.79 26.46
N SER A 93 -23.34 13.15 25.59
CA SER A 93 -22.23 12.28 25.97
C SER A 93 -20.92 13.02 26.22
N ASP A 94 -20.79 14.29 25.78
CA ASP A 94 -19.51 14.99 25.84
C ASP A 94 -19.28 15.57 27.23
N PHE A 95 -18.18 15.16 27.85
CA PHE A 95 -17.71 15.63 29.15
C PHE A 95 -16.48 16.51 28.97
N SER A 96 -16.47 17.63 29.68
CA SER A 96 -15.33 18.54 29.76
C SER A 96 -15.09 18.88 31.22
N GLY A 97 -13.88 18.66 31.71
CA GLY A 97 -13.46 18.95 33.07
C GLY A 97 -12.20 19.82 33.08
N ALA A 98 -12.05 20.68 34.07
CA ALA A 98 -10.83 21.47 34.29
C ALA A 98 -10.43 21.44 35.77
N ASP A 99 -9.16 21.71 36.02
CA ASP A 99 -8.63 21.82 37.37
C ASP A 99 -9.35 22.90 38.20
N VAL A 100 -9.28 22.77 39.52
CA VAL A 100 -9.86 23.73 40.48
C VAL A 100 -8.77 24.51 41.21
N GLY A 101 -7.65 24.77 40.52
CA GLY A 101 -6.50 25.55 40.97
C GLY A 101 -5.49 24.77 41.82
N TRP A 102 -5.92 24.16 42.93
CA TRP A 102 -4.97 23.48 43.84
C TRP A 102 -4.43 22.16 43.28
N ASN A 103 -5.13 21.58 42.30
CA ASN A 103 -4.76 20.34 41.60
C ASN A 103 -4.25 20.54 40.17
N ALA A 104 -3.97 21.78 39.77
CA ALA A 104 -3.53 22.15 38.43
C ALA A 104 -2.17 21.56 38.02
N SER A 105 -1.22 21.48 38.97
CA SER A 105 0.18 21.17 38.65
C SER A 105 0.50 19.67 38.74
N ILE A 106 1.11 19.14 37.67
CA ILE A 106 1.65 17.78 37.56
C ILE A 106 3.07 17.90 36.99
N GLY A 107 4.08 17.38 37.68
CA GLY A 107 5.47 17.40 37.19
C GLY A 107 5.70 16.40 36.07
N SER A 108 6.72 16.63 35.22
CA SER A 108 7.17 15.65 34.23
C SER A 108 7.52 14.30 34.89
N GLY A 109 7.06 13.22 34.26
CA GLY A 109 7.14 11.84 34.74
C GLY A 109 6.37 11.57 36.04
N GLN A 110 5.47 12.45 36.47
CA GLN A 110 4.66 12.25 37.68
C GLN A 110 3.21 11.90 37.33
N SER A 111 2.61 11.03 38.14
CA SER A 111 1.19 10.73 38.11
C SER A 111 0.46 11.44 39.24
N ARG A 112 -0.74 11.94 38.97
CA ARG A 112 -1.60 12.58 39.96
C ARG A 112 -3.06 12.21 39.73
N GLU A 113 -3.73 11.68 40.76
CA GLU A 113 -5.18 11.60 40.78
C GLU A 113 -5.74 13.03 40.78
N VAL A 114 -6.42 13.39 39.69
CA VAL A 114 -6.86 14.76 39.44
C VAL A 114 -8.28 14.99 39.92
N PHE A 115 -9.18 14.02 39.74
CA PHE A 115 -10.56 14.11 40.22
C PHE A 115 -11.26 12.74 40.24
N GLY A 116 -12.49 12.71 40.77
CA GLY A 116 -13.37 11.56 40.64
C GLY A 116 -14.82 11.98 40.50
N PHE A 117 -15.66 11.05 40.08
CA PHE A 117 -17.08 11.29 39.85
C PHE A 117 -17.94 10.05 40.10
N THR A 118 -19.25 10.26 40.21
CA THR A 118 -20.27 9.21 40.10
C THR A 118 -21.15 9.47 38.89
N ALA A 119 -21.52 8.42 38.19
CA ALA A 119 -22.38 8.50 37.01
C ALA A 119 -23.39 7.35 36.99
N GLY A 120 -24.52 7.56 36.33
CA GLY A 120 -25.45 6.51 35.93
C GLY A 120 -25.17 6.08 34.49
N GLY A 121 -25.45 4.84 34.13
CA GLY A 121 -25.20 4.29 32.79
C GLY A 121 -23.96 3.38 32.75
N SER A 122 -23.31 3.31 31.58
CA SER A 122 -22.16 2.42 31.36
C SER A 122 -20.92 2.92 32.12
N SER A 123 -20.25 2.00 32.83
CA SER A 123 -18.96 2.24 33.51
C SER A 123 -17.75 2.07 32.59
N ALA A 124 -17.96 1.77 31.31
CA ALA A 124 -16.90 1.67 30.32
C ALA A 124 -16.16 3.00 30.20
N ALA A 125 -14.83 2.92 30.17
CA ALA A 125 -13.97 4.08 29.99
C ALA A 125 -14.20 4.72 28.61
N PRO A 126 -14.07 6.05 28.49
CA PRO A 126 -14.08 6.73 27.20
C PRO A 126 -12.94 6.23 26.31
N SER A 127 -13.23 5.92 25.04
CA SER A 127 -12.23 5.43 24.08
C SER A 127 -11.16 6.45 23.70
N ARG A 128 -11.43 7.74 23.95
CA ARG A 128 -10.49 8.83 23.70
C ARG A 128 -10.59 9.86 24.82
N ILE A 129 -9.49 10.03 25.54
CA ILE A 129 -9.34 11.07 26.56
C ILE A 129 -8.27 12.03 26.09
N ALA A 130 -8.62 13.32 26.00
CA ALA A 130 -7.67 14.37 25.69
C ALA A 130 -7.39 15.22 26.93
N VAL A 131 -6.12 15.55 27.18
CA VAL A 131 -5.71 16.54 28.18
C VAL A 131 -5.08 17.73 27.47
N ASN A 132 -5.61 18.93 27.71
CA ASN A 132 -5.21 20.19 27.07
C ASN A 132 -5.26 20.19 25.54
N GLY A 133 -6.06 19.30 24.95
CA GLY A 133 -6.19 19.12 23.50
C GLY A 133 -5.35 17.97 22.93
N ASP A 134 -4.42 17.42 23.72
CA ASP A 134 -3.54 16.31 23.33
C ASP A 134 -4.13 14.97 23.78
N VAL A 135 -4.05 13.93 22.95
CA VAL A 135 -4.61 12.60 23.28
C VAL A 135 -3.65 11.84 24.18
N CYS A 136 -4.14 11.35 25.30
CA CYS A 136 -3.34 10.56 26.23
C CYS A 136 -3.46 9.05 25.95
N THR A 137 -2.40 8.27 26.16
CA THR A 137 -2.36 6.80 25.94
C THR A 137 -2.23 6.04 27.26
N GLY A 138 -3.00 4.96 27.49
CA GLY A 138 -2.73 4.03 28.60
C GLY A 138 -3.88 3.29 29.27
N GLN A 139 -4.92 2.85 28.55
CA GLN A 139 -5.93 1.94 29.13
C GLN A 139 -5.98 0.59 28.43
N THR A 140 -5.88 -0.48 29.22
CA THR A 140 -6.04 -1.87 28.80
C THR A 140 -7.52 -2.20 28.61
N ASP A 141 -7.89 -2.61 27.40
CA ASP A 141 -9.25 -2.90 26.97
C ASP A 141 -9.65 -4.38 27.24
N PRO A 142 -10.73 -4.66 28.00
CA PRO A 142 -11.52 -5.86 27.84
C PRO A 142 -12.71 -5.60 26.88
N ASP A 143 -12.45 -5.91 25.61
CA ASP A 143 -13.38 -6.33 24.54
C ASP A 143 -13.93 -5.26 23.54
N PRO A 144 -13.63 -5.36 22.22
CA PRO A 144 -13.72 -4.29 21.23
C PRO A 144 -14.85 -4.48 20.19
N THR A 145 -15.63 -3.44 19.87
CA THR A 145 -16.38 -3.38 18.60
C THR A 145 -16.48 -1.95 18.09
N GLY A 146 -15.53 -1.56 17.22
CA GLY A 146 -15.59 -0.32 16.43
C GLY A 146 -14.19 0.23 16.11
N PRO A 147 -13.78 0.30 14.83
CA PRO A 147 -12.45 0.79 14.44
C PRO A 147 -12.37 2.33 14.43
N ASP A 148 -11.25 2.87 14.92
CA ASP A 148 -10.84 4.28 14.76
C ASP A 148 -9.70 4.37 13.71
N PRO A 149 -9.72 5.31 12.72
CA PRO A 149 -8.84 5.29 11.56
C PRO A 149 -7.39 5.76 11.82
N THR A 150 -6.97 5.95 13.07
CA THR A 150 -5.60 6.39 13.42
C THR A 150 -4.78 5.39 14.24
N ASP A 151 -5.30 4.19 14.49
CA ASP A 151 -4.49 3.05 14.92
C ASP A 151 -3.77 2.46 13.69
N PRO A 152 -2.46 2.13 13.71
CA PRO A 152 -1.96 1.09 12.81
C PRO A 152 -2.80 -0.15 13.10
N GLY A 153 -3.81 -0.39 12.25
CA GLY A 153 -4.94 -1.24 12.55
C GLY A 153 -4.57 -2.59 13.16
N PRO A 154 -5.47 -3.19 13.97
CA PRO A 154 -5.19 -4.37 14.76
C PRO A 154 -4.59 -5.45 13.86
N THR A 155 -3.29 -5.66 14.03
CA THR A 155 -2.56 -6.73 13.35
C THR A 155 -3.34 -8.01 13.59
N ASN A 156 -3.66 -8.78 12.54
CA ASN A 156 -4.25 -10.11 12.71
C ASN A 156 -3.32 -10.92 13.64
N PRO A 157 -3.69 -11.15 14.92
CA PRO A 157 -2.83 -11.83 15.87
C PRO A 157 -2.72 -13.33 15.55
N GLU A 158 -3.68 -13.84 14.76
CA GLU A 158 -3.78 -15.23 14.33
C GLU A 158 -3.43 -15.42 12.85
N TRP A 159 -2.60 -14.53 12.28
CA TRP A 159 -2.23 -14.60 10.86
C TRP A 159 -1.70 -15.99 10.48
N GLY A 160 -2.40 -16.66 9.57
CA GLY A 160 -2.09 -18.01 9.09
C GLY A 160 -2.33 -19.13 10.12
N SER A 161 -2.69 -18.81 11.38
CA SER A 161 -2.92 -19.81 12.43
C SER A 161 -4.41 -20.05 12.69
N GLY A 162 -5.27 -19.03 12.57
CA GLY A 162 -6.69 -19.11 12.92
C GLY A 162 -7.62 -18.39 11.94
N LEU A 163 -8.89 -18.80 11.97
CA LEU A 163 -9.96 -18.10 11.27
C LEU A 163 -10.33 -16.82 12.04
N PRO A 164 -10.95 -15.81 11.40
CA PRO A 164 -11.44 -14.63 12.11
C PRO A 164 -12.46 -15.01 13.19
N PRO A 165 -12.68 -14.12 14.18
CA PRO A 165 -13.74 -14.28 15.16
C PRO A 165 -15.10 -14.57 14.49
N ALA A 166 -15.89 -15.44 15.09
CA ALA A 166 -17.14 -15.92 14.49
C ALA A 166 -18.21 -14.83 14.34
N ASP A 167 -18.07 -13.74 15.07
CA ASP A 167 -18.93 -12.55 15.08
C ASP A 167 -18.35 -11.36 14.31
N ALA A 168 -17.15 -11.50 13.73
CA ALA A 168 -16.56 -10.45 12.92
C ALA A 168 -17.36 -10.21 11.63
N GLU A 169 -17.53 -8.95 11.26
CA GLU A 169 -18.12 -8.58 9.97
C GLU A 169 -17.14 -8.91 8.85
N LEU A 170 -17.60 -9.61 7.81
CA LEU A 170 -16.77 -10.07 6.69
C LEU A 170 -16.96 -9.14 5.50
N SER A 171 -15.88 -8.84 4.77
CA SER A 171 -15.98 -8.16 3.47
C SER A 171 -16.43 -9.13 2.38
N MET A 172 -16.95 -8.59 1.27
CA MET A 172 -17.28 -9.37 0.08
C MET A 172 -16.08 -10.16 -0.41
N ALA A 173 -14.89 -9.55 -0.39
CA ALA A 173 -13.63 -10.20 -0.79
C ALA A 173 -13.32 -11.44 0.07
N TYR A 174 -13.60 -11.38 1.38
CA TYR A 174 -13.33 -12.50 2.27
C TYR A 174 -14.36 -13.63 2.10
N GLU A 175 -15.63 -13.29 1.90
CA GLU A 175 -16.68 -14.29 1.64
C GLU A 175 -16.40 -15.14 0.40
N LEU A 176 -15.80 -14.54 -0.63
CA LEU A 176 -15.40 -15.21 -1.87
C LEU A 176 -14.29 -16.26 -1.68
N ILE A 177 -13.47 -16.09 -0.65
CA ILE A 177 -12.44 -17.06 -0.28
C ILE A 177 -13.02 -18.29 0.41
N GLN A 178 -14.05 -18.10 1.22
CA GLN A 178 -14.66 -19.20 1.95
C GLN A 178 -15.40 -20.17 1.02
N GLN A 179 -15.78 -19.72 -0.18
CA GLN A 179 -16.58 -20.48 -1.12
C GLN A 179 -15.73 -20.95 -2.31
N SER A 180 -15.99 -22.16 -2.81
CA SER A 180 -15.44 -22.58 -4.12
C SER A 180 -16.12 -21.74 -5.19
N ASN A 181 -15.35 -20.89 -5.86
CA ASN A 181 -15.87 -19.95 -6.86
C ASN A 181 -14.80 -19.71 -7.94
N PRO A 182 -15.16 -19.70 -9.24
CA PRO A 182 -14.24 -19.34 -10.33
C PRO A 182 -13.59 -17.95 -10.22
N LYS A 183 -14.17 -17.02 -9.45
CA LYS A 183 -13.61 -15.70 -9.13
C LYS A 183 -12.87 -15.64 -7.78
N GLY A 184 -13.06 -16.68 -6.96
CA GLY A 184 -12.39 -16.86 -5.67
C GLY A 184 -11.26 -17.87 -5.81
N TYR A 185 -11.24 -18.87 -4.92
CA TYR A 185 -10.24 -19.93 -4.93
C TYR A 185 -10.90 -21.31 -5.07
N GLU A 186 -10.43 -22.11 -6.04
CA GLU A 186 -10.85 -23.49 -6.28
C GLU A 186 -9.62 -24.42 -6.19
N PRO A 187 -9.35 -25.01 -5.01
CA PRO A 187 -8.14 -25.79 -4.78
C PRO A 187 -8.01 -26.99 -5.71
N ARG A 188 -6.85 -27.13 -6.34
CA ARG A 188 -6.48 -28.33 -7.09
C ARG A 188 -5.85 -29.39 -6.19
N SER A 189 -5.54 -30.54 -6.77
CA SER A 189 -4.82 -31.60 -6.07
C SER A 189 -3.43 -31.12 -5.63
N GLY A 190 -3.18 -31.06 -4.32
CA GLY A 190 -1.91 -30.61 -3.74
C GLY A 190 -1.92 -29.14 -3.28
N GLU A 191 -2.98 -28.41 -3.63
CA GLU A 191 -3.21 -27.06 -3.17
C GLU A 191 -3.88 -27.01 -1.80
N CYS A 192 -3.74 -25.88 -1.12
CA CYS A 192 -4.33 -25.65 0.20
C CYS A 192 -5.86 -25.58 0.11
N SER A 193 -6.56 -26.02 1.15
CA SER A 193 -8.03 -25.88 1.19
C SER A 193 -8.46 -24.43 1.42
N ASN A 194 -9.69 -24.08 1.05
CA ASN A 194 -10.30 -22.77 1.36
C ASN A 194 -10.22 -22.41 2.85
N GLU A 195 -10.36 -23.38 3.77
CA GLU A 195 -10.22 -23.13 5.21
C GLU A 195 -8.81 -22.65 5.59
N ILE A 196 -7.76 -23.25 5.02
CA ILE A 196 -6.36 -22.83 5.26
C ILE A 196 -6.15 -21.44 4.67
N HIS A 197 -6.65 -21.20 3.46
CA HIS A 197 -6.57 -19.92 2.79
C HIS A 197 -7.28 -18.81 3.57
N ALA A 198 -8.45 -19.10 4.15
CA ALA A 198 -9.23 -18.18 4.97
C ALA A 198 -8.57 -17.77 6.30
N ARG A 199 -7.46 -18.42 6.71
CA ARG A 199 -6.66 -18.02 7.91
C ARG A 199 -5.77 -16.81 7.64
N TYR A 200 -5.65 -16.40 6.38
CA TYR A 200 -4.85 -15.25 5.97
C TYR A 200 -5.76 -14.05 5.78
N TRP A 201 -6.02 -13.35 6.88
CA TRP A 201 -6.95 -12.23 6.92
C TRP A 201 -6.35 -11.02 7.64
N ALA A 202 -6.96 -9.85 7.48
CA ALA A 202 -6.65 -8.63 8.23
C ALA A 202 -7.91 -7.80 8.40
N TYR A 203 -7.95 -6.95 9.43
CA TYR A 203 -8.98 -5.93 9.53
C TYR A 203 -8.71 -4.78 8.57
N GLY A 204 -9.74 -4.36 7.84
CA GLY A 204 -9.72 -3.11 7.11
C GLY A 204 -9.90 -1.91 8.05
N PRO A 205 -9.63 -0.67 7.59
CA PRO A 205 -9.91 0.54 8.35
C PRO A 205 -11.39 0.73 8.75
N ASP A 206 -12.30 0.05 8.05
CA ASP A 206 -13.74 -0.03 8.31
C ASP A 206 -14.12 -1.13 9.31
N GLY A 207 -13.16 -1.93 9.78
CA GLY A 207 -13.36 -2.96 10.80
C GLY A 207 -13.87 -4.28 10.26
N LYS A 208 -14.13 -4.38 8.96
CA LYS A 208 -14.46 -5.65 8.30
C LYS A 208 -13.21 -6.52 8.16
N VAL A 209 -13.40 -7.83 8.09
CA VAL A 209 -12.36 -8.82 7.80
C VAL A 209 -12.16 -8.93 6.31
N TYR A 210 -10.93 -8.75 5.86
CA TYR A 210 -10.50 -8.91 4.47
C TYR A 210 -9.50 -10.05 4.33
N PRO A 211 -9.41 -10.70 3.16
CA PRO A 211 -8.26 -11.53 2.86
C PRO A 211 -6.99 -10.65 2.87
N THR A 212 -5.85 -11.25 3.16
CA THR A 212 -4.56 -10.55 3.10
C THR A 212 -3.47 -11.49 2.60
N TRP A 213 -2.23 -10.99 2.59
CA TRP A 213 -1.06 -11.71 2.10
C TRP A 213 -0.88 -13.07 2.80
N HIS A 214 -0.60 -14.09 1.98
CA HIS A 214 -0.14 -15.40 2.40
C HIS A 214 1.16 -15.76 1.64
N PRO A 215 2.03 -16.61 2.19
CA PRO A 215 3.18 -17.14 1.45
C PRO A 215 2.69 -18.06 0.32
N THR A 216 3.51 -18.39 -0.67
CA THR A 216 3.16 -19.35 -1.75
C THR A 216 2.94 -20.77 -1.25
N ARG A 217 3.54 -21.12 -0.10
CA ARG A 217 3.42 -22.43 0.53
C ARG A 217 3.06 -22.30 2.01
N HIS A 218 2.07 -23.08 2.44
CA HIS A 218 1.71 -23.20 3.84
C HIS A 218 2.67 -24.11 4.60
N SER A 219 2.79 -23.92 5.91
CA SER A 219 3.65 -24.72 6.80
C SER A 219 3.36 -26.23 6.80
N SER A 220 2.14 -26.64 6.42
CA SER A 220 1.76 -28.05 6.26
C SER A 220 2.29 -28.68 4.96
N GLY A 221 2.86 -27.90 4.05
CA GLY A 221 3.41 -28.34 2.77
C GLY A 221 2.48 -28.26 1.57
N CYS A 222 1.23 -27.80 1.72
CA CYS A 222 0.38 -27.45 0.57
C CYS A 222 0.84 -26.13 -0.07
N SER A 223 0.68 -26.01 -1.38
CA SER A 223 0.87 -24.74 -2.11
C SER A 223 -0.45 -24.00 -2.24
N PHE A 224 -0.41 -22.69 -2.38
CA PHE A 224 -1.61 -21.92 -2.72
C PHE A 224 -1.88 -21.85 -4.23
N GLY A 225 -0.90 -22.20 -5.08
CA GLY A 225 -1.06 -22.17 -6.54
C GLY A 225 -0.86 -20.78 -7.16
N HIS A 226 -0.96 -19.72 -6.37
CA HIS A 226 -0.67 -18.33 -6.75
C HIS A 226 0.25 -17.63 -5.73
N GLU A 227 0.78 -16.46 -6.11
CA GLU A 227 1.58 -15.60 -5.24
C GLU A 227 0.90 -14.26 -4.98
N HIS A 228 1.26 -13.63 -3.86
CA HIS A 228 0.83 -12.26 -3.51
C HIS A 228 2.03 -11.32 -3.35
N GLY A 229 3.16 -11.64 -3.95
CA GLY A 229 4.39 -10.86 -3.89
C GLY A 229 5.12 -10.96 -2.55
N ASP A 230 5.80 -9.88 -2.18
CA ASP A 230 6.68 -9.80 -1.03
C ASP A 230 5.91 -9.92 0.30
N ASP A 231 6.52 -10.56 1.30
CA ASP A 231 6.00 -10.57 2.67
C ASP A 231 5.98 -9.14 3.25
N PRO A 232 4.80 -8.55 3.55
CA PRO A 232 4.71 -7.15 3.99
C PRO A 232 5.49 -6.90 5.28
N ARG A 233 5.68 -7.92 6.14
CA ARG A 233 6.41 -7.83 7.40
C ARG A 233 7.91 -7.54 7.23
N THR A 234 8.43 -7.71 6.01
CA THR A 234 9.82 -7.36 5.68
C THR A 234 10.00 -5.86 5.45
N SER A 235 8.92 -5.09 5.35
CA SER A 235 8.99 -3.64 5.17
C SER A 235 9.29 -2.92 6.49
N PRO A 236 10.16 -1.89 6.49
CA PRO A 236 10.27 -0.94 7.60
C PRO A 236 8.96 -0.20 7.92
N LEU A 237 8.00 -0.21 6.99
CA LEU A 237 6.71 0.44 7.13
C LEU A 237 5.61 -0.51 7.62
N PHE A 238 5.93 -1.76 7.97
CA PHE A 238 4.92 -2.73 8.38
C PHE A 238 4.24 -2.31 9.69
N ASP A 239 4.99 -1.86 10.70
CA ASP A 239 4.41 -1.48 11.99
C ASP A 239 3.40 -0.32 11.87
N GLU A 240 3.57 0.56 10.88
CA GLU A 240 2.64 1.68 10.61
C GLU A 240 1.53 1.34 9.60
N SER A 241 1.67 0.27 8.82
CA SER A 241 0.74 -0.07 7.72
C SER A 241 -0.08 -1.32 7.98
N GLY A 242 0.46 -2.26 8.75
CA GLY A 242 -0.08 -3.59 8.96
C GLY A 242 -0.12 -4.44 7.69
N PHE A 243 -0.89 -5.52 7.76
CA PHE A 243 -1.23 -6.34 6.62
C PHE A 243 -2.22 -5.59 5.71
N PRO A 244 -1.97 -5.48 4.39
CA PRO A 244 -2.88 -4.78 3.49
C PRO A 244 -4.20 -5.57 3.33
N PRO A 245 -5.37 -4.96 3.58
CA PRO A 245 -6.67 -5.59 3.37
C PRO A 245 -6.96 -5.67 1.86
N PHE A 246 -7.11 -6.88 1.33
CA PHE A 246 -7.34 -7.09 -0.09
C PHE A 246 -8.81 -6.84 -0.45
N GLY A 247 -9.07 -5.80 -1.27
CA GLY A 247 -10.40 -5.44 -1.76
C GLY A 247 -11.08 -4.35 -0.93
N TYR A 248 -10.37 -3.70 -0.01
CA TYR A 248 -10.93 -2.68 0.88
C TYR A 248 -11.55 -1.48 0.14
N VAL A 249 -10.83 -0.88 -0.81
CA VAL A 249 -11.32 0.25 -1.60
C VAL A 249 -12.49 -0.21 -2.49
N SER A 250 -12.42 -1.42 -3.03
CA SER A 250 -13.52 -2.00 -3.81
C SER A 250 -14.78 -2.25 -2.97
N GLU A 251 -14.64 -2.63 -1.70
CA GLU A 251 -15.74 -2.76 -0.75
C GLU A 251 -16.33 -1.38 -0.43
N VAL A 252 -15.50 -0.38 -0.13
CA VAL A 252 -15.96 1.01 0.08
C VAL A 252 -16.76 1.51 -1.12
N GLN A 253 -16.34 1.17 -2.33
CA GLN A 253 -17.08 1.47 -3.54
C GLN A 253 -18.43 0.75 -3.59
N ALA A 254 -18.46 -0.54 -3.24
CA ALA A 254 -19.67 -1.34 -3.21
C ALA A 254 -20.69 -0.82 -2.18
N ASP A 255 -20.23 -0.40 -1.01
CA ASP A 255 -21.05 0.10 0.09
C ASP A 255 -21.63 1.50 -0.19
N SER A 256 -20.89 2.35 -0.92
CA SER A 256 -21.22 3.78 -1.06
C SER A 256 -21.71 4.22 -2.43
N LEU A 257 -21.48 3.43 -3.50
CA LEU A 257 -21.86 3.77 -4.86
C LEU A 257 -22.95 2.84 -5.41
N PRO A 258 -23.68 3.25 -6.48
CA PRO A 258 -24.61 2.37 -7.17
C PRO A 258 -23.93 1.13 -7.78
N GLU A 259 -24.68 0.05 -7.97
CA GLU A 259 -24.19 -1.25 -8.49
C GLU A 259 -23.38 -1.15 -9.79
N HIS A 260 -23.73 -0.24 -10.70
CA HIS A 260 -23.01 -0.07 -11.96
C HIS A 260 -21.59 0.50 -11.80
N SER A 261 -21.29 1.06 -10.63
CA SER A 261 -19.99 1.56 -10.22
C SER A 261 -19.14 0.51 -9.51
N HIS A 262 -19.71 -0.63 -9.14
CA HIS A 262 -19.02 -1.62 -8.31
C HIS A 262 -17.90 -2.32 -9.09
N ARG A 263 -16.70 -2.30 -8.53
CA ARG A 263 -15.57 -3.10 -8.98
C ARG A 263 -15.41 -4.31 -8.08
N HIS A 264 -15.24 -5.48 -8.68
CA HIS A 264 -14.84 -6.70 -7.98
C HIS A 264 -13.46 -7.13 -8.45
N GLU A 265 -12.55 -7.31 -7.51
CA GLU A 265 -11.18 -7.75 -7.77
C GLU A 265 -11.01 -9.23 -7.46
N ASP A 266 -10.36 -9.96 -8.36
CA ASP A 266 -10.05 -11.37 -8.14
C ASP A 266 -8.94 -11.51 -7.11
N HIS A 267 -9.10 -12.50 -6.23
CA HIS A 267 -8.18 -12.65 -5.11
C HIS A 267 -6.72 -12.81 -5.55
N VAL A 268 -6.47 -13.70 -6.51
CA VAL A 268 -5.13 -14.03 -7.01
C VAL A 268 -4.41 -12.83 -7.64
N GLY A 269 -5.15 -11.80 -8.06
CA GLY A 269 -4.61 -10.59 -8.67
C GLY A 269 -3.91 -9.64 -7.69
N HIS A 270 -4.10 -9.78 -6.38
CA HIS A 270 -3.45 -8.90 -5.40
C HIS A 270 -1.96 -9.20 -5.26
N LYS A 271 -1.11 -8.17 -5.38
CA LYS A 271 0.35 -8.25 -5.23
C LYS A 271 0.85 -7.22 -4.25
N VAL A 272 1.63 -7.68 -3.29
CA VAL A 272 2.34 -6.89 -2.31
C VAL A 272 3.77 -6.70 -2.78
N LEU A 273 4.28 -5.48 -2.67
CA LEU A 273 5.65 -5.16 -3.01
C LEU A 273 6.28 -4.37 -1.88
N VAL A 274 7.47 -4.82 -1.49
CA VAL A 274 8.34 -4.14 -0.53
C VAL A 274 9.60 -3.71 -1.27
N ALA A 275 9.82 -2.39 -1.32
CA ALA A 275 10.98 -1.81 -1.97
C ALA A 275 11.61 -0.72 -1.11
N ASN A 276 12.95 -0.75 -1.03
CA ASN A 276 13.77 0.36 -0.57
C ASN A 276 14.47 0.93 -1.79
N THR A 277 14.23 2.20 -2.09
CA THR A 277 14.72 2.87 -3.29
C THR A 277 15.29 4.23 -2.93
N ASP A 278 15.83 4.93 -3.92
CA ASP A 278 16.30 6.30 -3.75
C ASP A 278 15.77 7.21 -4.87
N VAL A 279 15.92 8.51 -4.64
CA VAL A 279 15.67 9.56 -5.62
C VAL A 279 17.01 10.17 -5.98
N ILE A 280 17.40 10.13 -7.26
CA ILE A 280 18.68 10.68 -7.73
C ILE A 280 18.45 12.03 -8.41
N GLN A 281 19.33 12.99 -8.12
CA GLN A 281 19.31 14.29 -8.76
C GLN A 281 19.43 14.18 -10.29
N GLY A 282 18.46 14.74 -11.01
CA GLY A 282 18.45 14.76 -12.47
C GLY A 282 17.96 13.46 -13.11
N ASP A 283 17.54 12.49 -12.31
CA ASP A 283 16.80 11.33 -12.80
C ASP A 283 15.35 11.73 -13.06
N ASP A 284 14.91 11.54 -14.30
CA ASP A 284 13.52 11.74 -14.74
C ASP A 284 12.87 10.42 -15.16
N GLY A 285 13.58 9.29 -14.99
CA GLY A 285 13.10 7.96 -15.35
C GLY A 285 13.16 7.62 -16.83
N THR A 286 13.63 8.53 -17.67
CA THR A 286 13.74 8.28 -19.12
C THR A 286 15.06 7.60 -19.49
N ALA A 287 16.03 7.62 -18.57
CA ALA A 287 17.34 7.06 -18.79
C ALA A 287 17.31 5.52 -18.68
N PHE A 288 17.77 4.84 -19.73
CA PHE A 288 17.93 3.38 -19.70
C PHE A 288 18.92 2.90 -18.62
N LEU A 289 20.00 3.65 -18.42
CA LEU A 289 20.91 3.47 -17.30
C LEU A 289 20.68 4.64 -16.32
N PRO A 290 20.44 4.36 -15.03
CA PRO A 290 20.24 5.42 -14.05
C PRO A 290 21.39 6.43 -14.09
N PRO A 291 21.11 7.74 -14.15
CA PRO A 291 22.16 8.75 -14.20
C PRO A 291 23.00 8.72 -12.91
N GLN A 292 24.27 9.08 -13.01
CA GLN A 292 25.08 9.34 -11.83
C GLN A 292 24.73 10.71 -11.26
N GLY A 293 24.38 10.77 -9.98
CA GLY A 293 23.97 12.01 -9.30
C GLY A 293 23.98 11.87 -7.78
N ASN A 294 23.66 12.95 -7.09
CA ASN A 294 23.49 12.93 -5.63
C ASN A 294 22.14 12.29 -5.29
N VAL A 295 22.10 11.45 -4.25
CA VAL A 295 20.85 10.99 -3.65
C VAL A 295 20.16 12.17 -2.97
N LEU A 296 18.92 12.43 -3.35
CA LEU A 296 18.06 13.48 -2.79
C LEU A 296 17.20 12.96 -1.65
N ALA A 297 16.79 11.70 -1.72
CA ALA A 297 15.98 11.03 -0.71
C ALA A 297 16.20 9.50 -0.77
N ASP A 298 16.15 8.85 0.39
CA ASP A 298 16.01 7.40 0.52
C ASP A 298 14.55 7.09 0.87
N CYS A 299 13.91 6.17 0.15
CA CYS A 299 12.48 5.92 0.24
C CYS A 299 12.19 4.45 0.53
N ASP A 300 11.36 4.22 1.54
CA ASP A 300 10.74 2.93 1.83
C ASP A 300 9.34 2.90 1.23
N ILE A 301 8.97 1.77 0.63
CA ILE A 301 7.68 1.58 -0.04
C ILE A 301 7.11 0.23 0.40
N LEU A 302 5.89 0.28 0.95
CA LEU A 302 5.02 -0.89 1.11
C LEU A 302 3.77 -0.66 0.27
N LEU A 303 3.59 -1.51 -0.73
CA LEU A 303 2.54 -1.38 -1.72
C LEU A 303 1.72 -2.65 -1.81
N LYS A 304 0.42 -2.50 -2.04
CA LYS A 304 -0.47 -3.54 -2.56
C LYS A 304 -1.18 -3.00 -3.79
N ILE A 305 -1.12 -3.72 -4.91
CA ILE A 305 -1.85 -3.45 -6.15
C ILE A 305 -2.65 -4.69 -6.54
N HIS A 306 -3.81 -4.52 -7.17
CA HIS A 306 -4.44 -5.60 -7.91
C HIS A 306 -4.06 -5.56 -9.39
N GLN A 307 -3.45 -6.63 -9.87
CA GLN A 307 -2.93 -6.76 -11.23
C GLN A 307 -2.98 -8.23 -11.70
N GLY A 308 -4.17 -8.73 -12.01
CA GLY A 308 -4.34 -10.08 -12.56
C GLY A 308 -3.91 -10.18 -14.03
N THR A 309 -3.27 -11.29 -14.41
CA THR A 309 -2.63 -11.46 -15.73
C THR A 309 -3.31 -12.49 -16.63
N HIS A 310 -4.39 -13.11 -16.18
CA HIS A 310 -4.96 -14.28 -16.83
C HIS A 310 -6.32 -14.06 -17.50
N SER A 311 -7.03 -12.97 -17.18
CA SER A 311 -8.45 -12.81 -17.50
C SER A 311 -8.68 -11.81 -18.64
N PRO A 312 -9.81 -11.89 -19.36
CA PRO A 312 -10.19 -10.86 -20.35
C PRO A 312 -10.69 -9.56 -19.71
N ASP A 313 -10.84 -9.50 -18.38
CA ASP A 313 -11.34 -8.33 -17.64
C ASP A 313 -10.48 -7.09 -17.92
N ALA A 314 -9.15 -7.29 -17.96
CA ALA A 314 -8.20 -6.22 -18.26
C ALA A 314 -8.34 -5.65 -19.68
N PHE A 315 -9.08 -6.28 -20.61
CA PHE A 315 -9.28 -5.65 -21.92
C PHE A 315 -10.27 -4.48 -21.86
N LYS A 316 -11.11 -4.38 -20.81
CA LYS A 316 -12.15 -3.33 -20.69
C LYS A 316 -12.08 -2.52 -19.39
N ASN A 317 -11.72 -3.15 -18.28
CA ASN A 317 -11.68 -2.49 -16.97
C ASN A 317 -10.36 -1.76 -16.77
N ASN A 318 -10.31 -0.44 -16.60
CA ASN A 318 -9.07 0.31 -16.38
C ASN A 318 -8.77 0.66 -14.92
N VAL A 319 -9.61 0.32 -13.94
CA VAL A 319 -9.42 0.70 -12.54
C VAL A 319 -9.03 -0.48 -11.66
N HIS A 320 -8.03 -0.28 -10.80
CA HIS A 320 -7.55 -1.30 -9.87
C HIS A 320 -7.17 -0.73 -8.51
N GLU A 321 -7.42 -1.48 -7.44
CA GLU A 321 -7.12 -1.07 -6.08
C GLU A 321 -5.61 -0.96 -5.86
N LEU A 322 -5.21 0.19 -5.33
CA LEU A 322 -3.86 0.49 -4.90
C LEU A 322 -3.91 0.96 -3.44
N ILE A 323 -3.22 0.26 -2.56
CA ILE A 323 -2.96 0.66 -1.17
C ILE A 323 -1.46 0.83 -1.04
N SER A 324 -0.99 2.00 -0.62
CA SER A 324 0.43 2.31 -0.60
C SER A 324 0.81 3.14 0.60
N ASN A 325 1.99 2.86 1.13
CA ASN A 325 2.69 3.73 2.06
C ASN A 325 4.10 3.96 1.52
N ILE A 326 4.40 5.22 1.20
CA ILE A 326 5.69 5.67 0.69
C ILE A 326 6.25 6.65 1.69
N LYS A 327 7.42 6.36 2.26
CA LYS A 327 8.09 7.19 3.25
C LYS A 327 9.52 7.47 2.82
N CYS A 328 9.81 8.73 2.55
CA CYS A 328 11.09 9.19 2.04
C CYS A 328 11.80 10.09 3.06
N ASN A 329 13.08 9.83 3.30
CA ASN A 329 13.97 10.65 4.11
C ASN A 329 14.86 11.50 3.20
N ALA A 330 14.66 12.82 3.20
CA ALA A 330 15.39 13.77 2.39
C ALA A 330 16.05 14.85 3.26
N ASN A 331 17.38 14.80 3.43
CA ASN A 331 18.15 15.76 4.24
C ASN A 331 17.59 15.98 5.66
N GLY A 332 17.25 14.89 6.36
CA GLY A 332 16.70 14.94 7.72
C GLY A 332 15.23 15.36 7.80
N ARG A 333 14.53 15.46 6.67
CA ARG A 333 13.07 15.65 6.61
C ARG A 333 12.41 14.38 6.11
N THR A 334 11.27 14.03 6.71
CA THR A 334 10.42 12.94 6.23
C THR A 334 9.34 13.51 5.30
N VAL A 335 9.13 12.84 4.17
CA VAL A 335 7.99 13.04 3.28
C VAL A 335 7.26 11.70 3.19
N GLN A 336 5.98 11.66 3.57
CA GLN A 336 5.20 10.43 3.62
C GLN A 336 3.84 10.59 2.95
N ALA A 337 3.44 9.58 2.20
CA ALA A 337 2.10 9.43 1.64
C ALA A 337 1.60 8.00 1.91
N LYS A 338 0.59 7.88 2.76
CA LYS A 338 -0.17 6.65 3.01
C LYS A 338 -1.57 6.83 2.44
N PHE A 339 -1.89 6.10 1.37
CA PHE A 339 -3.10 6.28 0.59
C PHE A 339 -3.69 4.97 0.10
N ALA A 340 -4.99 4.96 -0.13
CA ALA A 340 -5.73 3.84 -0.72
C ALA A 340 -6.76 4.40 -1.71
N LEU A 341 -6.77 3.88 -2.95
CA LEU A 341 -7.69 4.32 -4.00
C LEU A 341 -7.84 3.27 -5.13
N MET A 342 -8.88 3.43 -5.94
CA MET A 342 -9.06 2.78 -7.23
C MET A 342 -8.30 3.59 -8.27
N MET A 343 -7.12 3.13 -8.66
CA MET A 343 -6.26 3.83 -9.61
C MET A 343 -6.73 3.56 -11.04
N PRO A 344 -7.02 4.60 -11.84
CA PRO A 344 -7.20 4.45 -13.28
C PRO A 344 -5.85 4.24 -13.98
N PHE A 345 -5.83 3.29 -14.91
CA PHE A 345 -4.73 2.98 -15.81
C PHE A 345 -5.18 3.26 -17.26
N GLY A 346 -5.08 4.51 -17.67
CA GLY A 346 -5.56 4.98 -18.97
C GLY A 346 -7.08 5.11 -19.09
N GLU A 347 -7.55 4.98 -20.33
CA GLU A 347 -8.95 5.13 -20.70
C GLU A 347 -9.76 3.85 -20.50
N ALA A 348 -10.99 3.97 -20.00
CA ALA A 348 -11.90 2.86 -19.76
C ALA A 348 -12.46 2.23 -21.05
N GLY A 349 -12.80 0.94 -21.03
CA GLY A 349 -13.42 0.22 -22.16
C GLY A 349 -12.46 -0.32 -23.23
N GLY A 350 -11.15 -0.20 -23.00
CA GLY A 350 -10.13 -0.58 -23.96
C GLY A 350 -8.72 -0.46 -23.40
N PHE A 351 -7.74 -0.54 -24.31
CA PHE A 351 -6.31 -0.50 -24.03
C PHE A 351 -5.54 -0.12 -25.32
N SER A 352 -4.25 0.14 -25.23
CA SER A 352 -3.38 0.40 -26.38
C SER A 352 -2.45 -0.79 -26.65
N PRO A 353 -1.97 -1.02 -27.89
CA PRO A 353 -1.03 -2.09 -28.16
C PRO A 353 0.28 -1.95 -27.36
N SER A 354 0.78 -3.06 -26.83
CA SER A 354 2.12 -3.17 -26.22
C SER A 354 3.26 -2.97 -27.23
N GLU A 355 4.50 -3.21 -26.78
CA GLU A 355 5.70 -3.08 -27.62
C GLU A 355 5.76 -4.05 -28.81
N CYS A 356 4.98 -5.12 -28.80
CA CYS A 356 4.84 -6.03 -29.93
C CYS A 356 3.49 -5.77 -30.63
N PRO A 357 3.46 -5.21 -31.86
CA PRO A 357 4.59 -4.95 -32.77
C PRO A 357 5.23 -3.55 -32.66
N GLY A 358 4.79 -2.72 -31.71
CA GLY A 358 5.43 -1.44 -31.42
C GLY A 358 4.54 -0.51 -30.60
N PHE A 359 5.16 0.27 -29.71
CA PHE A 359 4.46 1.36 -29.04
C PHE A 359 3.89 2.38 -30.05
N GLY A 360 2.71 2.91 -29.75
CA GLY A 360 2.08 3.97 -30.54
C GLY A 360 1.09 3.49 -31.61
N GLY A 361 0.71 2.21 -31.58
CA GLY A 361 -0.49 1.75 -32.30
C GLY A 361 -1.77 2.46 -31.80
N PRO A 362 -2.83 2.53 -32.64
CA PRO A 362 -4.09 3.12 -32.21
C PRO A 362 -4.69 2.32 -31.05
N ARG A 363 -5.35 3.02 -30.13
CA ARG A 363 -6.11 2.41 -29.04
C ARG A 363 -7.13 1.40 -29.59
N ILE A 364 -7.26 0.27 -28.91
CA ILE A 364 -8.22 -0.80 -29.19
C ILE A 364 -9.43 -0.62 -28.28
N GLU A 365 -10.57 -0.30 -28.90
CA GLU A 365 -11.88 -0.28 -28.25
C GLU A 365 -12.41 -1.71 -28.12
N VAL A 366 -12.67 -2.16 -26.90
CA VAL A 366 -13.10 -3.55 -26.65
C VAL A 366 -14.57 -3.62 -26.26
N GLY A 367 -15.08 -2.62 -25.55
CA GLY A 367 -16.50 -2.51 -25.26
C GLY A 367 -16.83 -1.59 -24.10
N THR A 368 -18.03 -1.76 -23.54
CA THR A 368 -18.47 -0.99 -22.38
C THR A 368 -17.50 -1.18 -21.20
N PRO A 369 -17.06 -0.09 -20.56
CA PRO A 369 -16.30 -0.14 -19.32
C PRO A 369 -16.94 -1.02 -18.25
N VAL A 370 -16.10 -1.59 -17.37
CA VAL A 370 -16.53 -2.32 -16.19
C VAL A 370 -15.63 -1.89 -15.03
N PRO A 371 -16.10 -1.11 -14.04
CA PRO A 371 -17.44 -0.49 -13.94
C PRO A 371 -17.82 0.44 -15.10
N ALA A 372 -19.12 0.65 -15.32
CA ALA A 372 -19.63 1.37 -16.50
C ALA A 372 -19.29 2.87 -16.50
N ASP A 373 -19.09 3.43 -15.31
CA ASP A 373 -18.75 4.83 -15.03
C ASP A 373 -17.29 4.99 -14.61
N SER A 374 -16.43 4.01 -14.92
CA SER A 374 -15.01 4.06 -14.59
C SER A 374 -14.36 5.35 -15.11
N PRO A 375 -13.64 6.12 -14.27
CA PRO A 375 -12.95 7.32 -14.71
C PRO A 375 -11.83 6.95 -15.68
N SER A 376 -11.58 7.80 -16.66
CA SER A 376 -10.43 7.71 -17.56
C SER A 376 -9.35 8.71 -17.13
N GLU A 377 -8.09 8.31 -17.23
CA GLU A 377 -6.95 9.22 -17.12
C GLU A 377 -6.19 9.30 -18.46
N TYR A 378 -5.71 10.49 -18.81
CA TYR A 378 -5.13 10.79 -20.13
C TYR A 378 -3.70 11.32 -20.04
N VAL A 379 -3.08 11.22 -18.86
CA VAL A 379 -1.74 11.76 -18.62
C VAL A 379 -0.69 10.76 -19.07
N THR A 380 -0.98 9.47 -18.90
CA THR A 380 -0.05 8.39 -19.23
C THR A 380 -0.50 7.62 -20.47
N PRO A 381 0.35 6.73 -21.02
CA PRO A 381 -0.05 5.79 -22.07
C PRO A 381 -1.18 4.82 -21.66
N GLY A 382 -1.49 4.74 -20.35
CA GLY A 382 -2.51 3.85 -19.83
C GLY A 382 -2.06 2.40 -19.83
N ARG A 383 -2.94 1.49 -20.26
CA ARG A 383 -2.60 0.07 -20.38
C ARG A 383 -2.17 -0.28 -21.77
N LEU A 384 -1.00 -0.91 -21.85
CA LEU A 384 -0.42 -1.43 -23.06
C LEU A 384 -0.41 -2.96 -22.94
N ILE A 385 -1.20 -3.64 -23.77
CA ILE A 385 -1.42 -5.09 -23.67
C ILE A 385 -1.08 -5.72 -25.02
N ALA A 386 -0.49 -6.92 -24.99
CA ALA A 386 -0.17 -7.69 -26.19
C ALA A 386 -1.45 -8.08 -26.94
N GLU A 387 -1.40 -7.98 -28.28
CA GLU A 387 -2.56 -8.22 -29.14
C GLU A 387 -2.17 -8.99 -30.41
N SER A 388 -3.17 -9.50 -31.15
CA SER A 388 -3.01 -10.31 -32.37
C SER A 388 -1.99 -9.78 -33.40
N GLY A 389 -1.83 -8.47 -33.55
CA GLY A 389 -0.83 -7.85 -34.43
C GLY A 389 0.61 -8.15 -34.03
N CYS A 390 0.88 -8.51 -32.77
CA CYS A 390 2.16 -9.08 -32.34
C CYS A 390 2.47 -10.39 -33.07
N ILE A 391 1.48 -11.28 -33.15
CA ILE A 391 1.60 -12.57 -33.84
C ILE A 391 1.91 -12.32 -35.32
N ASP A 392 1.22 -11.36 -35.94
CA ASP A 392 1.47 -11.02 -37.33
C ASP A 392 2.87 -10.42 -37.55
N ALA A 393 3.40 -9.64 -36.60
CA ALA A 393 4.77 -9.12 -36.67
C ALA A 393 5.83 -10.20 -36.50
N ILE A 394 5.63 -11.14 -35.58
CA ILE A 394 6.49 -12.32 -35.42
C ILE A 394 6.52 -13.12 -36.73
N ARG A 395 5.35 -13.38 -37.35
CA ARG A 395 5.26 -14.10 -38.64
C ARG A 395 5.96 -13.36 -39.79
N ARG A 396 5.95 -12.03 -39.78
CA ARG A 396 6.66 -11.21 -40.77
C ARG A 396 8.17 -11.13 -40.52
N GLY A 397 8.64 -11.51 -39.34
CA GLY A 397 10.03 -11.33 -38.92
C GLY A 397 10.38 -9.86 -38.68
N ASP A 398 9.40 -9.07 -38.21
CA ASP A 398 9.64 -7.69 -37.79
C ASP A 398 10.63 -7.66 -36.60
N THR A 399 11.32 -6.54 -36.40
CA THR A 399 12.37 -6.42 -35.38
C THR A 399 12.11 -5.23 -34.45
N HIS A 400 12.54 -5.35 -33.20
CA HIS A 400 12.51 -4.29 -32.19
C HIS A 400 13.92 -3.95 -31.69
N TYR A 401 14.05 -2.79 -31.06
CA TYR A 401 15.29 -2.42 -30.40
C TYR A 401 15.26 -2.92 -28.96
N ASP A 402 16.02 -3.97 -28.68
CA ASP A 402 16.31 -4.41 -27.32
C ASP A 402 17.60 -3.71 -26.85
N PRO A 403 17.55 -2.91 -25.78
CA PRO A 403 18.72 -2.23 -25.22
C PRO A 403 19.90 -3.14 -24.81
N LEU A 404 19.64 -4.43 -24.56
CA LEU A 404 20.67 -5.42 -24.24
C LEU A 404 21.50 -5.82 -25.47
N TYR A 405 21.01 -5.53 -26.68
CA TYR A 405 21.64 -5.91 -27.92
C TYR A 405 22.03 -4.70 -28.79
N PRO A 406 23.20 -4.74 -29.45
CA PRO A 406 23.67 -3.63 -30.27
C PRO A 406 22.92 -3.50 -31.61
N THR A 407 22.10 -4.49 -31.96
CA THR A 407 21.33 -4.56 -33.20
C THR A 407 19.88 -4.90 -32.90
N PRO A 408 18.93 -4.47 -33.74
CA PRO A 408 17.54 -4.88 -33.61
C PRO A 408 17.41 -6.41 -33.52
N GLN A 409 16.59 -6.89 -32.59
CA GLN A 409 16.25 -8.30 -32.41
C GLN A 409 14.92 -8.62 -33.10
N PRO A 410 14.71 -9.85 -33.60
CA PRO A 410 13.39 -10.24 -34.10
C PRO A 410 12.38 -10.33 -32.95
N PHE A 411 11.14 -9.91 -33.21
CA PHE A 411 10.05 -10.20 -32.29
C PHE A 411 9.87 -11.71 -32.14
N ASN A 412 9.59 -12.16 -30.93
CA ASN A 412 9.29 -13.54 -30.56
C ASN A 412 8.14 -13.60 -29.55
N VAL A 413 7.60 -14.80 -29.29
CA VAL A 413 6.45 -15.00 -28.39
C VAL A 413 6.72 -14.53 -26.95
N SER A 414 7.99 -14.47 -26.53
CA SER A 414 8.35 -13.99 -25.19
C SER A 414 8.30 -12.46 -25.04
N ASP A 415 8.05 -11.70 -26.12
CA ASP A 415 7.94 -10.23 -26.09
C ASP A 415 6.48 -9.75 -25.86
N MET A 416 5.62 -10.63 -25.34
CA MET A 416 4.18 -10.40 -25.15
C MET A 416 3.86 -9.97 -23.72
N ASP A 417 4.26 -8.74 -23.40
CA ASP A 417 4.19 -8.20 -22.04
C ASP A 417 3.07 -7.17 -21.81
N ASP A 418 2.69 -6.99 -20.55
CA ASP A 418 1.64 -6.07 -20.09
C ASP A 418 2.26 -4.85 -19.36
N PHE A 419 1.99 -3.63 -19.83
CA PHE A 419 2.40 -2.38 -19.18
C PHE A 419 1.20 -1.59 -18.68
N TRP A 420 1.24 -1.16 -17.43
CA TRP A 420 0.15 -0.50 -16.74
C TRP A 420 0.66 0.82 -16.19
N PHE A 421 0.46 1.89 -16.95
CA PHE A 421 0.79 3.24 -16.54
C PHE A 421 -0.44 3.86 -15.87
N GLY A 422 -0.26 4.37 -14.66
CA GLY A 422 -1.32 5.01 -13.88
C GLY A 422 -1.00 6.46 -13.60
N ASN A 423 -2.03 7.26 -13.34
CA ASN A 423 -1.90 8.57 -12.73
C ASN A 423 -3.00 8.76 -11.70
N SER A 424 -2.64 9.20 -10.51
CA SER A 424 -3.62 9.58 -9.49
C SER A 424 -3.18 10.81 -8.73
N ARG A 425 -4.17 11.56 -8.25
CA ARG A 425 -3.97 12.83 -7.56
C ARG A 425 -4.95 12.94 -6.43
N VAL A 426 -4.49 13.54 -5.33
CA VAL A 426 -5.34 14.01 -4.24
C VAL A 426 -5.10 15.50 -4.11
N ASN A 427 -6.13 16.30 -4.35
CA ASN A 427 -6.05 17.75 -4.32
C ASN A 427 -7.23 18.33 -3.53
N GLY A 428 -6.93 19.20 -2.57
CA GLY A 428 -7.91 19.80 -1.68
C GLY A 428 -7.53 19.59 -0.22
N ALA A 429 -8.28 20.19 0.70
CA ALA A 429 -8.04 20.05 2.15
C ALA A 429 -6.58 20.31 2.60
N GLY A 430 -5.86 21.19 1.89
CA GLY A 430 -4.45 21.52 2.19
C GLY A 430 -3.41 20.54 1.63
N VAL A 431 -3.82 19.54 0.84
CA VAL A 431 -2.96 18.55 0.19
C VAL A 431 -2.94 18.76 -1.32
N ASN A 432 -1.76 18.64 -1.93
CA ASN A 432 -1.57 18.46 -3.36
C ASN A 432 -0.57 17.33 -3.59
N PHE A 433 -1.12 16.14 -3.81
CA PHE A 433 -0.40 14.89 -4.02
C PHE A 433 -0.61 14.39 -5.44
N SER A 434 0.43 13.83 -6.05
CA SER A 434 0.32 13.09 -7.31
C SER A 434 1.36 11.98 -7.39
N ILE A 435 0.96 10.84 -7.95
CA ILE A 435 1.84 9.73 -8.30
C ILE A 435 1.54 9.23 -9.72
N SER A 436 2.58 8.83 -10.46
CA SER A 436 2.48 8.27 -11.81
C SER A 436 3.25 6.95 -11.93
N PRO A 437 2.73 5.85 -11.38
CA PRO A 437 3.44 4.58 -11.40
C PRO A 437 3.36 3.88 -12.75
N LEU A 438 4.37 3.06 -13.03
CA LEU A 438 4.37 2.00 -14.02
C LEU A 438 4.40 0.65 -13.29
N PHE A 439 3.47 -0.23 -13.64
CA PHE A 439 3.57 -1.65 -13.34
C PHE A 439 3.77 -2.41 -14.64
N TYR A 440 4.76 -3.27 -14.67
CA TYR A 440 5.14 -4.05 -15.82
C TYR A 440 5.07 -5.53 -15.45
N VAL A 441 4.39 -6.33 -16.28
CA VAL A 441 4.32 -7.77 -16.11
C VAL A 441 4.94 -8.43 -17.33
N VAL A 442 6.01 -9.16 -17.06
CA VAL A 442 6.69 -10.00 -18.04
C VAL A 442 6.01 -11.36 -18.08
N ASP A 443 6.03 -12.02 -19.22
CA ASP A 443 5.54 -13.40 -19.36
C ASP A 443 4.07 -13.54 -18.96
N SER A 444 3.27 -12.58 -19.41
CA SER A 444 1.82 -12.60 -19.21
C SER A 444 1.21 -13.84 -19.89
N GLN A 445 0.17 -14.44 -19.28
CA GLN A 445 -0.45 -15.65 -19.84
C GLN A 445 -1.61 -15.35 -20.80
N ARG A 446 -1.78 -14.09 -21.20
CA ARG A 446 -2.88 -13.66 -22.05
C ARG A 446 -2.42 -12.70 -23.14
N TYR A 447 -3.15 -12.71 -24.24
CA TYR A 447 -3.10 -11.64 -25.22
C TYR A 447 -4.51 -11.39 -25.76
N TYR A 448 -4.73 -10.20 -26.30
CA TYR A 448 -6.00 -9.84 -26.92
C TYR A 448 -6.10 -10.36 -28.35
N ASP A 449 -7.15 -11.11 -28.64
CA ASP A 449 -7.49 -11.54 -29.99
C ASP A 449 -9.01 -11.55 -30.18
N PRO A 450 -9.58 -10.60 -30.92
CA PRO A 450 -11.02 -10.48 -31.08
C PRO A 450 -11.66 -11.65 -31.85
N SER A 451 -10.86 -12.52 -32.47
CA SER A 451 -11.35 -13.73 -33.14
C SER A 451 -11.59 -14.91 -32.20
N LEU A 452 -11.05 -14.85 -30.98
CA LEU A 452 -11.16 -15.90 -29.97
C LEU A 452 -12.33 -15.68 -29.00
N PRO A 453 -12.84 -16.75 -28.35
CA PRO A 453 -13.84 -16.61 -27.30
C PRO A 453 -13.36 -15.67 -26.18
N ASN A 454 -14.24 -14.74 -25.76
CA ASN A 454 -13.93 -13.68 -24.80
C ASN A 454 -12.76 -12.76 -25.20
N SER A 455 -12.43 -12.74 -26.49
CA SER A 455 -11.33 -11.96 -27.05
C SER A 455 -9.94 -12.26 -26.46
N MET A 456 -9.73 -13.47 -25.93
CA MET A 456 -8.53 -13.82 -25.18
C MET A 456 -7.84 -15.05 -25.77
N GLY A 457 -6.56 -14.92 -26.07
CA GLY A 457 -5.67 -16.04 -26.35
C GLY A 457 -4.70 -16.32 -25.21
N ARG A 458 -4.04 -17.49 -25.25
CA ARG A 458 -3.01 -17.89 -24.29
C ARG A 458 -1.64 -17.83 -24.95
N VAL A 459 -0.70 -17.11 -24.35
CA VAL A 459 0.65 -16.96 -24.92
C VAL A 459 1.33 -18.32 -25.05
N LEU A 460 1.18 -19.20 -24.05
CA LEU A 460 1.70 -20.57 -24.11
C LEU A 460 1.21 -21.36 -25.35
N ASP A 461 -0.01 -21.11 -25.83
CA ASP A 461 -0.54 -21.84 -26.99
C ASP A 461 0.24 -21.51 -28.27
N LEU A 462 0.77 -20.28 -28.37
CA LEU A 462 1.57 -19.79 -29.50
C LEU A 462 2.91 -20.51 -29.60
N CYS A 463 3.47 -21.00 -28.48
CA CYS A 463 4.71 -21.78 -28.47
C CYS A 463 4.62 -23.11 -29.25
N TYR A 464 3.41 -23.59 -29.51
CA TYR A 464 3.16 -24.82 -30.25
C TYR A 464 2.78 -24.56 -31.72
N GLU A 465 2.75 -23.31 -32.16
CA GLU A 465 2.60 -22.97 -33.57
C GLU A 465 3.94 -23.09 -34.30
N PRO A 466 4.03 -23.90 -35.38
CA PRO A 466 5.30 -24.18 -36.04
C PRO A 466 5.89 -22.98 -36.79
N ASP A 467 5.07 -21.98 -37.10
CA ASP A 467 5.45 -20.81 -37.90
C ASP A 467 5.78 -19.57 -37.04
N LEU A 468 5.74 -19.70 -35.71
CA LEU A 468 6.07 -18.61 -34.78
C LEU A 468 7.46 -18.80 -34.18
N LEU A 469 8.18 -17.68 -34.03
CA LEU A 469 9.43 -17.65 -33.29
C LEU A 469 9.12 -17.65 -31.79
N GLY A 470 9.36 -18.78 -31.11
CA GLY A 470 8.96 -18.97 -29.71
C GLY A 470 9.85 -18.28 -28.65
N GLY A 471 11.13 -18.10 -28.93
CA GLY A 471 12.08 -17.56 -27.94
C GLY A 471 12.35 -18.49 -26.74
N PRO A 472 13.12 -18.03 -25.74
CA PRO A 472 13.58 -18.85 -24.62
C PRO A 472 12.46 -19.47 -23.79
N ASN A 473 11.37 -18.74 -23.53
CA ASN A 473 10.29 -19.23 -22.69
C ASN A 473 9.48 -20.34 -23.39
N CYS A 474 9.33 -20.30 -24.71
CA CYS A 474 8.77 -21.44 -25.43
C CYS A 474 9.70 -22.66 -25.42
N GLU A 475 11.03 -22.48 -25.48
CA GLU A 475 11.99 -23.59 -25.33
C GLU A 475 11.86 -24.25 -23.96
N GLU A 476 11.75 -23.45 -22.90
CA GLU A 476 11.51 -23.93 -21.53
C GLU A 476 10.19 -24.71 -21.43
N ALA A 477 9.08 -24.16 -21.96
CA ALA A 477 7.78 -24.82 -21.95
C ALA A 477 7.80 -26.17 -22.69
N LEU A 478 8.44 -26.22 -23.86
CA LEU A 478 8.57 -27.45 -24.66
C LEU A 478 9.42 -28.50 -23.93
N GLN A 479 10.51 -28.08 -23.30
CA GLN A 479 11.37 -28.97 -22.52
C GLN A 479 10.64 -29.51 -21.29
N ALA A 480 9.94 -28.65 -20.55
CA ALA A 480 9.20 -29.02 -19.34
C ALA A 480 8.01 -29.95 -19.64
N GLY A 481 7.40 -29.82 -20.82
CA GLY A 481 6.36 -30.72 -21.31
C GLY A 481 6.87 -32.09 -21.76
N GLY A 482 8.17 -32.27 -21.97
CA GLY A 482 8.75 -33.56 -22.41
C GLY A 482 8.18 -34.05 -23.75
N GLY A 483 7.84 -33.13 -24.66
CA GLY A 483 7.19 -33.42 -25.94
C GLY A 483 5.65 -33.49 -25.88
N GLN A 484 5.04 -33.27 -24.72
CA GLN A 484 3.61 -33.04 -24.58
C GLN A 484 3.31 -31.54 -24.41
N ARG A 485 2.13 -31.12 -24.85
CA ARG A 485 1.63 -29.76 -24.63
C ARG A 485 1.26 -29.57 -23.17
N LEU A 486 1.79 -28.51 -22.56
CA LEU A 486 1.41 -28.08 -21.22
C LEU A 486 0.01 -27.43 -21.28
N ALA A 487 -0.75 -27.57 -20.20
CA ALA A 487 -1.93 -26.73 -20.01
C ALA A 487 -1.49 -25.30 -19.67
N TRP A 488 -2.32 -24.31 -20.01
CA TRP A 488 -2.03 -22.89 -19.77
C TRP A 488 -1.81 -22.55 -18.28
N ASP A 489 -2.37 -23.37 -17.41
CA ASP A 489 -2.35 -23.26 -15.96
C ASP A 489 -1.47 -24.35 -15.31
N ASP A 490 -0.58 -24.97 -16.08
CA ASP A 490 0.45 -25.86 -15.54
C ASP A 490 1.55 -25.02 -14.84
N PRO A 491 1.95 -25.33 -13.60
CA PRO A 491 3.02 -24.59 -12.89
C PRO A 491 4.37 -24.55 -13.61
N ARG A 492 4.59 -25.49 -14.53
CA ARG A 492 5.79 -25.55 -15.37
C ARG A 492 5.73 -24.60 -16.58
N SER A 493 4.59 -23.94 -16.82
CA SER A 493 4.50 -22.88 -17.82
C SER A 493 5.32 -21.67 -17.34
N PRO A 494 6.20 -21.10 -18.18
CA PRO A 494 6.88 -19.86 -17.85
C PRO A 494 5.95 -18.64 -17.96
N PHE A 495 4.87 -18.74 -18.75
CA PHE A 495 3.87 -17.68 -18.88
C PHE A 495 2.86 -17.71 -17.72
N LYS A 496 3.19 -17.00 -16.64
CA LYS A 496 2.39 -16.91 -15.41
C LYS A 496 2.48 -15.56 -14.70
N GLY A 497 3.15 -14.57 -15.30
CA GLY A 497 3.16 -13.19 -14.81
C GLY A 497 3.74 -13.00 -13.40
N THR A 498 4.69 -13.85 -12.98
CA THR A 498 5.37 -13.73 -11.67
C THR A 498 6.53 -12.74 -11.70
N LEU A 499 7.14 -12.52 -12.87
CA LEU A 499 8.18 -11.54 -13.09
C LEU A 499 7.54 -10.16 -13.33
N ARG A 500 7.68 -9.26 -12.36
CA ARG A 500 7.08 -7.93 -12.40
C ARG A 500 8.08 -6.85 -12.09
N GLU A 501 7.85 -5.68 -12.65
CA GLU A 501 8.54 -4.46 -12.28
C GLU A 501 7.53 -3.40 -11.84
N TYR A 502 7.86 -2.72 -10.76
CA TYR A 502 7.13 -1.55 -10.29
C TYR A 502 8.06 -0.36 -10.27
N ARG A 503 7.69 0.71 -10.99
CA ARG A 503 8.32 2.02 -10.90
C ARG A 503 7.30 2.99 -10.32
N PRO A 504 7.48 3.51 -9.10
CA PRO A 504 6.57 4.53 -8.56
C PRO A 504 6.53 5.78 -9.44
N GLY A 505 7.63 6.04 -10.16
CA GLY A 505 7.72 7.08 -11.16
C GLY A 505 7.67 8.46 -10.55
N GLY A 506 6.95 9.36 -11.20
CA GLY A 506 6.80 10.75 -10.74
C GLY A 506 5.99 10.81 -9.44
N PHE A 507 6.60 11.36 -8.38
CA PHE A 507 6.00 11.57 -7.07
C PHE A 507 6.12 13.03 -6.65
N SER A 508 5.00 13.64 -6.29
CA SER A 508 4.95 15.00 -5.77
C SER A 508 3.98 15.08 -4.62
N LEU A 509 4.40 15.72 -3.53
CA LEU A 509 3.56 15.99 -2.37
C LEU A 509 3.84 17.41 -1.88
N GLN A 510 2.79 18.21 -1.75
CA GLN A 510 2.82 19.51 -1.10
C GLN A 510 1.73 19.54 -0.03
N VAL A 511 2.13 19.72 1.22
CA VAL A 511 1.25 19.82 2.40
C VAL A 511 1.94 20.59 3.52
N SER A 512 1.17 21.36 4.29
CA SER A 512 1.68 22.04 5.50
C SER A 512 1.63 21.10 6.70
N GLY A 513 2.79 20.57 7.10
CA GLY A 513 2.88 19.65 8.23
C GLY A 513 2.38 18.24 7.89
N SER A 514 1.80 17.58 8.89
CA SER A 514 1.15 16.27 8.76
C SER A 514 -0.36 16.45 8.81
N THR A 515 -1.10 15.73 7.97
CA THR A 515 -2.56 15.80 7.95
C THR A 515 -3.16 14.47 7.48
N THR A 516 -4.37 14.19 7.95
CA THR A 516 -5.24 13.15 7.40
C THR A 516 -6.36 13.83 6.62
N VAL A 517 -6.56 13.42 5.38
CA VAL A 517 -7.68 13.85 4.54
C VAL A 517 -8.54 12.65 4.16
N TYR A 518 -9.81 12.92 3.88
CA TYR A 518 -10.79 11.91 3.49
C TYR A 518 -11.16 12.15 2.03
N THR A 519 -11.11 11.10 1.20
CA THR A 519 -11.43 11.20 -0.24
C THR A 519 -12.46 10.15 -0.63
N ASP A 520 -13.08 10.30 -1.80
CA ASP A 520 -13.78 9.18 -2.42
C ASP A 520 -12.82 8.05 -2.85
N ALA A 521 -13.37 6.94 -3.35
CA ALA A 521 -12.64 5.77 -3.80
C ALA A 521 -11.60 6.07 -4.90
N TYR A 522 -11.68 7.19 -5.62
CA TYR A 522 -10.76 7.55 -6.70
C TYR A 522 -9.74 8.64 -6.28
N GLY A 523 -9.71 9.02 -5.00
CA GLY A 523 -8.86 10.11 -4.48
C GLY A 523 -9.44 11.51 -4.71
N GLY A 524 -10.68 11.61 -5.17
CA GLY A 524 -11.41 12.86 -5.36
C GLY A 524 -12.07 13.38 -4.08
N ASN A 525 -12.71 14.55 -4.17
CA ASN A 525 -13.51 15.14 -3.09
C ASN A 525 -12.79 15.24 -1.72
N ALA A 526 -11.50 15.62 -1.75
CA ALA A 526 -10.69 15.72 -0.53
C ALA A 526 -11.29 16.65 0.53
N SER A 527 -11.47 16.12 1.73
CA SER A 527 -12.12 16.75 2.88
C SER A 527 -11.27 16.59 4.15
N THR A 528 -11.37 17.54 5.08
CA THR A 528 -10.77 17.43 6.42
C THR A 528 -11.68 16.67 7.40
N THR A 529 -12.92 16.39 7.02
CA THR A 529 -13.88 15.61 7.81
C THR A 529 -14.31 14.37 7.05
N PRO A 530 -14.48 13.22 7.73
CA PRO A 530 -15.02 12.02 7.10
C PRO A 530 -16.40 12.27 6.47
N PHE A 531 -16.70 11.54 5.41
CA PHE A 531 -18.03 11.45 4.81
C PHE A 531 -18.33 9.99 4.42
N GLU A 532 -19.60 9.71 4.12
CA GLU A 532 -20.02 8.36 3.69
C GLU A 532 -19.26 7.91 2.44
N GLY A 533 -18.67 6.71 2.49
CA GLY A 533 -17.82 6.21 1.40
C GLY A 533 -16.43 6.85 1.29
N SER A 534 -16.02 7.63 2.31
CA SER A 534 -14.70 8.25 2.30
C SER A 534 -13.59 7.34 2.84
N ILE A 535 -12.41 7.47 2.27
CA ILE A 535 -11.19 6.75 2.65
C ILE A 535 -10.22 7.74 3.28
N ALA A 536 -9.77 7.43 4.49
CA ALA A 536 -8.73 8.21 5.16
C ALA A 536 -7.37 8.02 4.47
N GLN A 537 -6.68 9.11 4.22
CA GLN A 537 -5.34 9.16 3.63
C GLN A 537 -4.45 10.08 4.46
N TYR A 538 -3.24 9.64 4.77
CA TYR A 538 -2.28 10.39 5.57
C TYR A 538 -1.15 10.93 4.71
N PHE A 539 -0.86 12.22 4.87
CA PHE A 539 0.21 12.92 4.17
C PHE A 539 1.05 13.73 5.14
N SER A 540 2.36 13.67 5.01
CA SER A 540 3.27 14.52 5.79
C SER A 540 4.51 14.95 5.00
N GLY A 541 4.99 16.14 5.31
CA GLY A 541 6.17 16.71 4.64
C GLY A 541 5.89 17.12 3.19
N SER A 542 6.86 17.75 2.53
CA SER A 542 6.70 18.18 1.13
C SER A 542 7.95 17.89 0.33
N THR A 543 7.76 17.47 -0.92
CA THR A 543 8.83 17.41 -1.90
C THR A 543 9.34 18.83 -2.18
N PRO A 544 10.60 19.02 -2.62
CA PRO A 544 11.16 20.34 -2.92
C PRO A 544 10.31 21.15 -3.91
N SER A 545 10.00 22.39 -3.58
CA SER A 545 9.25 23.31 -4.45
C SER A 545 10.11 23.75 -5.65
N GLY A 546 9.57 23.72 -6.87
CA GLY A 546 10.29 24.23 -8.05
C GLY A 546 10.14 23.43 -9.36
N GLY A 547 9.29 22.40 -9.39
CA GLY A 547 8.83 21.81 -10.66
C GLY A 547 9.51 20.51 -11.11
N SER A 548 10.27 19.83 -10.26
CA SER A 548 10.62 18.43 -10.49
C SER A 548 9.94 17.57 -9.44
N SER A 549 8.93 16.79 -9.86
CA SER A 549 8.51 15.61 -9.12
C SER A 549 9.75 14.77 -8.82
N TRP A 550 9.80 14.16 -7.65
CA TRP A 550 10.80 13.13 -7.41
C TRP A 550 10.52 11.97 -8.36
N TYR A 551 11.53 11.53 -9.10
CA TYR A 551 11.48 10.25 -9.76
C TYR A 551 12.01 9.21 -8.78
N MET A 552 11.12 8.37 -8.26
CA MET A 552 11.51 7.24 -7.42
C MET A 552 11.79 6.04 -8.32
N ARG A 553 12.98 5.47 -8.17
CA ARG A 553 13.37 4.29 -8.95
C ARG A 553 12.55 3.08 -8.53
N GLY A 554 12.35 2.17 -9.48
CA GLY A 554 11.56 0.96 -9.28
C GLY A 554 12.35 -0.24 -8.75
N ALA A 555 11.65 -1.37 -8.69
CA ALA A 555 12.22 -2.68 -8.42
C ALA A 555 11.62 -3.73 -9.35
N THR A 556 12.45 -4.66 -9.81
CA THR A 556 12.04 -5.88 -10.51
C THR A 556 12.08 -7.04 -9.54
N LYS A 557 11.02 -7.86 -9.52
CA LYS A 557 10.85 -9.01 -8.63
C LYS A 557 10.30 -10.18 -9.44
N ASP A 558 10.78 -11.37 -9.12
CA ASP A 558 10.19 -12.62 -9.58
C ASP A 558 9.75 -13.41 -8.35
N TRP A 559 8.47 -13.73 -8.30
CA TRP A 559 7.86 -14.45 -7.18
C TRP A 559 7.54 -15.91 -7.51
N ASP A 560 8.09 -16.45 -8.60
CA ASP A 560 7.99 -17.88 -8.88
C ASP A 560 8.81 -18.72 -7.91
N ASP A 561 8.15 -19.69 -7.25
CA ASP A 561 8.79 -20.68 -6.38
C ASP A 561 8.69 -22.12 -6.94
N GLY A 562 8.27 -22.23 -8.20
CA GLY A 562 8.01 -23.47 -8.92
C GLY A 562 6.65 -24.10 -8.65
N THR A 563 5.79 -23.47 -7.83
CA THR A 563 4.40 -23.94 -7.62
C THR A 563 3.33 -22.97 -8.10
N VAL A 564 3.72 -21.74 -8.43
CA VAL A 564 2.81 -20.74 -8.98
C VAL A 564 2.40 -21.13 -10.40
N HIS A 565 1.12 -20.97 -10.71
CA HIS A 565 0.57 -21.14 -12.04
C HIS A 565 -0.48 -20.08 -12.33
N SER A 566 -0.87 -19.93 -13.59
CA SER A 566 -2.04 -19.12 -13.91
C SER A 566 -3.33 -19.85 -13.44
N PRO A 567 -4.36 -19.17 -12.91
CA PRO A 567 -4.51 -17.73 -12.77
C PRO A 567 -3.57 -17.16 -11.69
N ASN A 568 -2.79 -16.13 -12.04
CA ASN A 568 -1.90 -15.37 -11.15
C ASN A 568 -1.85 -13.88 -11.52
#